data_AF-A0A5T2PDB2-F1
#
_entry.id   AF-A0A5T2PDB2-F1
#
_cell.length_a   1.000
_cell.length_b   1.000
_cell.length_c   1.000
_cell.angle_alpha   90.00
_cell.angle_beta   90.00
_cell.angle_gamma   90.00
#
_symmetry.space_group_name_H-M   'P 1'
#
loop_
_entity.id
_entity.type
_entity.pdbx_description
1 polymer ?
#
loop_
_entity_poly.entity_id
_entity_poly.type
_entity_poly.pdbx_seq_one_letter_code
_entity_poly.pdbx_strand_id
1 'polypeptide(L)'
;MYSPYLYGRGSELLALRELAASCTNAELFIPIIEPVLTKTDKLIRCLEILSEKNKRVMLVINPKQHEFSKDIEARRKFVATIKNNLDK
;
A
#
# COMPACT_ATOMS: atom_id res chain seq x y z
N MET A 1 -8.42 -9.50 -15.30
CA MET A 1 -7.67 -8.62 -14.37
C MET A 1 -8.06 -9.02 -12.96
N TYR A 2 -7.10 -9.42 -12.13
CA TYR A 2 -7.34 -9.79 -10.73
C TYR A 2 -6.81 -8.67 -9.83
N SER A 3 -7.65 -8.22 -8.90
CA SER A 3 -7.37 -7.07 -8.04
C SER A 3 -7.61 -7.47 -6.58
N PRO A 4 -6.66 -8.18 -5.94
CA PRO A 4 -6.86 -8.64 -4.58
C PRO A 4 -6.97 -7.44 -3.63
N TYR A 5 -7.85 -7.58 -2.65
CA TYR A 5 -8.03 -6.60 -1.58
C TYR A 5 -7.22 -7.03 -0.36
N LEU A 6 -6.26 -6.20 0.05
CA LEU A 6 -5.28 -6.52 1.09
C LEU A 6 -5.37 -5.50 2.23
N TYR A 7 -5.24 -5.97 3.47
CA TYR A 7 -5.33 -5.10 4.65
C TYR A 7 -4.02 -4.41 5.04
N GLY A 8 -2.98 -4.54 4.21
CA GLY A 8 -1.67 -3.94 4.44
C GLY A 8 -0.94 -4.53 5.67
N ARG A 9 -1.24 -5.78 6.04
CA ARG A 9 -0.53 -6.47 7.12
C ARG A 9 0.86 -6.92 6.65
N GLY A 10 1.77 -7.11 7.61
CA GLY A 10 3.18 -7.39 7.33
C GLY A 10 3.42 -8.60 6.40
N SER A 11 2.66 -9.68 6.56
CA SER A 11 2.75 -10.87 5.70
C SER A 11 2.27 -10.60 4.28
N GLU A 12 1.17 -9.86 4.11
CA GLU A 12 0.63 -9.46 2.80
C GLU A 12 1.62 -8.56 2.05
N LEU A 13 2.19 -7.57 2.76
CA LEU A 13 3.21 -6.67 2.19
C LEU A 13 4.52 -7.39 1.85
N LEU A 14 4.88 -8.45 2.58
CA LEU A 14 6.03 -9.28 2.23
C LEU A 14 5.76 -10.06 0.94
N ALA A 15 4.62 -10.77 0.88
CA ALA A 15 4.20 -11.53 -0.30
C ALA A 15 4.12 -10.64 -1.55
N LEU A 16 3.57 -9.42 -1.43
CA LEU A 16 3.52 -8.46 -2.54
C LEU A 16 4.91 -8.12 -3.09
N ARG A 17 5.90 -7.92 -2.22
CA ARG A 17 7.27 -7.60 -2.65
C ARG A 17 7.94 -8.77 -3.35
N GLU A 18 7.73 -9.98 -2.85
CA GLU A 18 8.24 -11.21 -3.48
C GLU A 18 7.58 -11.47 -4.84
N LEU A 19 6.27 -11.24 -4.95
CA LEU A 19 5.54 -11.31 -6.22
C LEU A 19 6.02 -10.24 -7.20
N ALA A 20 6.26 -9.00 -6.73
CA ALA A 20 6.76 -7.94 -7.58
C ALA A 20 8.12 -8.28 -8.19
N ALA A 21 8.98 -9.01 -7.46
CA ALA A 21 10.28 -9.44 -7.93
C ALA A 21 10.23 -10.62 -8.93
N SER A 22 9.24 -11.50 -8.81
CA SER A 22 9.17 -12.76 -9.57
C SER A 22 8.16 -12.76 -10.74
N CYS A 23 7.12 -11.92 -10.70
CA CYS A 23 6.08 -11.91 -11.75
C CYS A 23 6.49 -11.08 -12.98
N THR A 24 6.53 -11.75 -14.14
CA THR A 24 6.71 -11.15 -15.47
C THR A 24 5.43 -10.49 -16.00
N ASN A 25 4.24 -11.02 -15.68
CA ASN A 25 2.94 -10.49 -16.14
C ASN A 25 2.33 -9.46 -15.17
N ALA A 26 3.03 -8.33 -15.00
CA ALA A 26 2.64 -7.24 -14.12
C ALA A 26 1.26 -6.63 -14.41
N GLU A 27 0.82 -6.69 -15.66
CA GLU A 27 -0.35 -5.93 -16.13
C GLU A 27 -1.69 -6.53 -15.68
N LEU A 28 -1.71 -7.83 -15.36
CA LEU A 28 -2.92 -8.56 -14.96
C LEU A 28 -3.23 -8.47 -13.45
N PHE A 29 -2.28 -7.95 -12.66
CA PHE A 29 -2.32 -7.93 -11.20
C PHE A 29 -2.16 -6.49 -10.68
N ILE A 30 -3.25 -5.94 -10.13
CA ILE A 30 -3.24 -4.60 -9.52
C ILE A 30 -3.83 -4.76 -8.10
N PRO A 31 -3.00 -4.88 -7.05
CA PRO A 31 -3.52 -5.03 -5.70
C PRO A 31 -4.18 -3.73 -5.23
N ILE A 32 -5.28 -3.86 -4.50
CA ILE A 32 -5.87 -2.79 -3.70
C ILE A 32 -5.41 -2.99 -2.26
N ILE A 33 -4.76 -1.99 -1.67
CA ILE A 33 -4.29 -2.03 -0.29
C ILE A 33 -5.11 -1.05 0.54
N GLU A 34 -5.76 -1.54 1.59
CA GLU A 34 -6.36 -0.75 2.66
C GLU A 34 -5.54 -0.92 3.94
N PRO A 35 -4.72 0.06 4.34
CA PRO A 35 -3.96 -0.04 5.58
C PRO A 35 -4.89 0.02 6.79
N VAL A 36 -4.91 -1.07 7.56
CA VAL A 36 -5.69 -1.14 8.81
C VAL A 36 -4.90 -0.70 10.05
N LEU A 37 -3.58 -0.55 9.93
CA LEU A 37 -2.67 -0.16 11.00
C LEU A 37 -2.11 1.25 10.77
N THR A 38 -1.92 2.04 11.84
CA THR A 38 -1.31 3.38 11.76
C THR A 38 0.21 3.33 11.59
N LYS A 39 0.85 2.20 11.90
CA LYS A 39 2.28 1.97 11.65
C LYS A 39 2.51 1.63 10.18
N THR A 40 2.80 2.65 9.38
CA THR A 40 2.85 2.55 7.91
C THR A 40 4.25 2.35 7.30
N ASP A 41 5.31 2.24 8.10
CA ASP A 41 6.70 2.15 7.58
C ASP A 41 6.88 0.99 6.59
N LYS A 42 6.33 -0.18 6.93
CA LYS A 42 6.39 -1.37 6.06
C LYS A 42 5.58 -1.18 4.77
N LEU A 43 4.46 -0.47 4.85
CA LEU A 43 3.63 -0.17 3.69
C LEU A 43 4.35 0.80 2.77
N ILE A 44 4.89 1.90 3.31
CA ILE A 44 5.67 2.88 2.52
C ILE A 44 6.81 2.17 1.79
N ARG A 45 7.59 1.34 2.50
CA ARG A 45 8.66 0.56 1.89
C ARG A 45 8.15 -0.40 0.80
N CYS A 46 6.98 -0.99 0.97
CA CYS A 46 6.36 -1.84 -0.04
C CYS A 46 5.97 -1.04 -1.29
N LEU A 47 5.37 0.14 -1.11
CA LEU A 47 4.97 1.02 -2.22
C LEU A 47 6.18 1.51 -3.01
N GLU A 48 7.28 1.87 -2.34
CA GLU A 48 8.55 2.23 -2.98
C GLU A 48 9.06 1.09 -3.89
N ILE A 49 9.14 -0.14 -3.36
CA ILE A 49 9.62 -1.31 -4.12
C ILE A 49 8.71 -1.62 -5.32
N LEU A 50 7.39 -1.45 -5.15
CA LEU A 50 6.45 -1.63 -6.26
C LEU A 50 6.65 -0.56 -7.34
N SER A 51 6.86 0.70 -6.93
CA SER A 51 7.15 1.82 -7.82
C SER A 51 8.46 1.62 -8.58
N GLU A 52 9.55 1.23 -7.89
CA GLU A 52 10.85 0.91 -8.49
C GLU A 52 10.76 -0.18 -9.56
N LYS A 53 9.79 -1.09 -9.44
CA LYS A 53 9.54 -2.20 -10.38
C LYS A 53 8.43 -1.90 -11.40
N ASN A 54 7.99 -0.64 -11.51
CA ASN A 54 6.89 -0.20 -12.38
C ASN A 54 5.60 -1.03 -12.19
N LYS A 55 5.32 -1.46 -10.97
CA LYS A 55 4.10 -2.21 -10.62
C LYS A 55 3.03 -1.23 -10.15
N ARG A 56 1.83 -1.36 -10.74
CA ARG A 56 0.67 -0.55 -10.34
C ARG A 56 0.06 -1.08 -9.04
N VAL A 57 -0.39 -0.18 -8.20
CA VAL A 57 -1.07 -0.48 -6.93
C VAL A 57 -2.12 0.58 -6.67
N MET A 58 -3.25 0.17 -6.11
CA MET A 58 -4.31 1.08 -5.66
C MET A 58 -4.27 1.16 -4.13
N LEU A 59 -4.21 2.37 -3.58
CA LEU A 59 -4.25 2.59 -2.14
C LEU A 59 -5.62 3.18 -1.77
N VAL A 60 -6.34 2.52 -0.87
CA VAL A 60 -7.64 2.98 -0.36
C VAL A 60 -7.50 3.26 1.12
N ILE A 61 -7.74 4.50 1.54
CA ILE A 61 -7.71 4.88 2.96
C ILE A 61 -9.15 5.05 3.41
N ASN A 62 -9.62 4.15 4.27
CA ASN A 62 -10.93 4.27 4.89
C ASN A 62 -10.83 5.05 6.22
N PRO A 63 -11.26 6.32 6.28
CA PRO A 63 -11.11 7.14 7.47
C PRO A 63 -12.03 6.71 8.62
N LYS A 64 -13.00 5.82 8.38
CA LYS A 64 -14.00 5.40 9.36
C LYS A 64 -13.76 4.01 9.93
N GLN A 65 -12.71 3.31 9.49
CA GLN A 65 -12.41 1.95 9.94
C GLN A 65 -11.02 1.81 10.53
N HIS A 66 -10.83 0.74 11.31
CA HIS A 66 -9.55 0.31 11.85
C HIS A 66 -8.81 1.38 12.67
N GLU A 67 -7.48 1.34 12.73
CA GLU A 67 -6.70 2.24 13.60
C GLU A 67 -6.76 3.70 13.13
N PHE A 68 -6.89 3.95 11.83
CA PHE A 68 -7.04 5.32 11.28
C PHE A 68 -8.38 5.99 11.62
N SER A 69 -9.37 5.24 12.10
CA SER A 69 -10.59 5.83 12.68
C SER A 69 -10.36 6.42 14.06
N LYS A 70 -9.36 5.90 14.78
CA LYS A 70 -9.04 6.28 16.17
C LYS A 70 -7.92 7.32 16.25
N ASP A 71 -7.04 7.34 15.24
CA ASP A 71 -5.88 8.23 15.19
C ASP A 71 -5.90 9.13 13.94
N ILE A 72 -6.50 10.31 14.10
CA ILE A 72 -6.65 11.30 13.03
C ILE A 72 -5.29 11.90 12.64
N GLU A 73 -4.38 12.08 13.59
CA GLU A 73 -3.08 12.69 13.36
C GLU A 73 -2.18 11.76 12.55
N ALA A 74 -2.09 10.48 12.94
CA ALA A 74 -1.38 9.47 12.17
C ALA A 74 -1.94 9.36 10.74
N ARG A 75 -3.27 9.42 10.57
CA ARG A 75 -3.90 9.43 9.25
C ARG A 75 -3.47 10.64 8.42
N ARG A 76 -3.51 11.85 8.99
CA ARG A 76 -3.10 13.09 8.30
C ARG A 76 -1.65 13.03 7.87
N LYS A 77 -0.77 12.58 8.78
CA LYS A 77 0.65 12.39 8.50
C LYS A 77 0.86 11.41 7.34
N PHE A 78 0.18 10.27 7.38
CA PHE A 78 0.28 9.26 6.33
C PHE A 78 -0.17 9.80 4.96
N VAL A 79 -1.34 10.46 4.89
CA VAL A 79 -1.83 11.07 3.64
C VAL A 79 -0.85 12.13 3.11
N ALA A 80 -0.28 12.96 3.98
CA ALA A 80 0.72 13.95 3.58
C ALA A 80 2.00 13.29 3.03
N THR A 81 2.49 12.23 3.68
CA THR A 81 3.64 11.45 3.20
C THR A 81 3.40 10.86 1.83
N ILE A 82 2.23 10.26 1.59
CA ILE A 82 1.92 9.65 0.28
C ILE A 82 1.82 10.70 -0.83
N LYS A 83 1.15 11.84 -0.58
CA LYS A 83 1.04 12.93 -1.58
C LYS A 83 2.42 13.45 -2.00
N ASN A 84 3.29 13.73 -1.04
CA ASN A 84 4.65 14.21 -1.31
C ASN A 84 5.52 13.23 -2.12
N ASN A 85 5.17 11.94 -2.12
CA ASN A 85 5.87 10.91 -2.88
C ASN A 85 5.25 10.63 -4.26
N LEU A 86 4.00 11.06 -4.49
CA LEU A 86 3.31 10.92 -5.79
C LEU A 86 3.61 12.08 -6.76
N ASP A 87 3.99 13.24 -6.23
CA ASP A 87 4.31 14.45 -7.02
C ASP A 87 5.80 14.50 -7.45
N LYS A 88 6.52 13.38 -7.37
CA LYS A 88 7.92 13.21 -7.82
C LYS A 88 7.99 12.21 -8.97
#